data_AF-A0A5C8KXV7-F1
#
_entry.id   AF-A0A5C8KXV7-F1
#
_cell.length_a   1.000
_cell.length_b   1.000
_cell.length_c   1.000
_cell.angle_alpha   90.00
_cell.angle_beta   90.00
_cell.angle_gamma   90.00
#
_symmetry.space_group_name_H-M   'P 1'
#
loop_
_entity.id
_entity.type
_entity.pdbx_description
1 polymer ?
#
loop_
_entity_poly.entity_id
_entity_poly.type
_entity_poly.pdbx_seq_one_letter_code
_entity_poly.pdbx_strand_id
1 'polypeptide(L)'
;MTAATLGAVLAGCGGSSQAVSVCEAAVAERLPGRTYQLDADALRASAREDGEGVVFLQAPLVIDPGMTIEQRQTVECRVRGSDIISLNFIW
;
A
#
# COMPACT_ATOMS: atom_id res chain seq x y z
N MET A 1 28.78 -37.74 7.03
CA MET A 1 29.33 -36.66 6.18
C MET A 1 28.32 -36.50 5.05
N THR A 2 27.43 -35.51 4.99
CA THR A 2 27.64 -34.04 4.94
C THR A 2 26.27 -33.41 5.30
N ALA A 3 26.19 -32.66 6.41
CA ALA A 3 25.96 -31.21 6.49
C ALA A 3 24.54 -30.71 6.12
N ALA A 4 23.87 -30.17 7.13
CA ALA A 4 22.62 -29.43 7.08
C ALA A 4 22.75 -28.08 6.35
N THR A 5 21.66 -27.61 5.77
CA THR A 5 21.25 -26.20 5.87
C THR A 5 19.73 -26.10 5.95
N LEU A 6 19.27 -25.78 7.17
CA LEU A 6 17.98 -25.15 7.42
C LEU A 6 17.89 -23.82 6.65
N GLY A 7 16.65 -23.41 6.36
CA GLY A 7 16.33 -22.32 5.46
C GLY A 7 16.82 -20.93 5.87
N ALA A 8 16.78 -20.04 4.90
CA ALA A 8 16.47 -18.62 5.04
C ALA A 8 16.58 -17.97 3.65
N VAL A 9 15.47 -17.75 2.95
CA VAL A 9 15.19 -16.49 2.24
C VAL A 9 13.66 -16.31 2.13
N LEU A 10 12.98 -16.11 3.26
CA LEU A 10 11.64 -15.46 3.29
C LEU A 10 11.79 -13.93 3.43
N ALA A 11 12.85 -13.34 2.87
CA ALA A 11 13.11 -11.91 2.95
C ALA A 11 12.17 -11.04 2.07
N GLY A 12 11.07 -11.60 1.55
CA GLY A 12 10.10 -10.86 0.73
C GLY A 12 8.75 -10.60 1.40
N CYS A 13 8.45 -11.16 2.58
CA CYS A 13 7.09 -11.14 3.12
C CYS A 13 6.87 -10.21 4.32
N GLY A 14 7.88 -9.42 4.72
CA GLY A 14 7.78 -8.45 5.81
C GLY A 14 7.63 -6.99 5.35
N GLY A 15 8.23 -6.64 4.20
CA GLY A 15 8.20 -5.26 3.69
C GLY A 15 6.83 -4.84 3.15
N SER A 16 6.07 -5.77 2.57
CA SER A 16 4.75 -5.50 2.00
C SER A 16 3.71 -5.15 3.06
N SER A 17 3.67 -5.89 4.18
CA SER A 17 2.73 -5.61 5.28
C SER A 17 2.96 -4.24 5.91
N GLN A 18 4.23 -3.85 6.10
CA GLN A 18 4.56 -2.52 6.61
C GLN A 18 4.20 -1.44 5.59
N ALA A 19 4.55 -1.63 4.32
CA ALA A 19 4.26 -0.65 3.27
C ALA A 19 2.75 -0.37 3.12
N VAL A 20 1.91 -1.41 3.25
CA VAL A 20 0.45 -1.29 3.24
C VAL A 20 -0.03 -0.38 4.37
N SER A 21 0.43 -0.62 5.61
CA SER A 21 0.02 0.18 6.76
C SER A 21 0.45 1.66 6.67
N VAL A 22 1.66 1.91 6.14
CA VAL A 22 2.16 3.27 5.90
C VAL A 22 1.30 3.96 4.84
N CYS A 23 0.92 3.23 3.80
CA CYS A 23 0.06 3.75 2.75
C CYS A 23 -1.35 4.09 3.24
N GLU A 24 -1.98 3.20 4.01
CA GLU A 24 -3.29 3.42 4.63
C GLU A 24 -3.27 4.67 5.52
N ALA A 25 -2.23 4.82 6.35
CA ALA A 25 -2.07 5.99 7.22
C ALA A 25 -2.01 7.29 6.42
N ALA A 26 -1.20 7.34 5.36
CA ALA A 26 -1.09 8.56 4.56
C ALA A 26 -2.34 8.88 3.76
N VAL A 27 -3.10 7.88 3.30
CA VAL A 27 -4.42 8.12 2.69
C VAL A 27 -5.36 8.78 3.71
N ALA A 28 -5.37 8.28 4.95
CA ALA A 28 -6.18 8.86 6.03
C ALA A 28 -5.77 10.33 6.33
N GLU A 29 -4.48 10.63 6.33
CA GLU A 29 -3.96 11.99 6.52
C GLU A 29 -4.34 12.95 5.38
N ARG A 30 -4.50 12.45 4.15
CA ARG A 30 -4.93 13.26 2.99
C ARG A 30 -6.43 13.48 2.93
N LEU A 31 -7.22 12.66 3.61
CA LEU A 31 -8.69 12.72 3.60
C LEU A 31 -9.27 13.03 5.00
N PRO A 32 -8.83 14.09 5.69
CA PRO A 32 -9.33 14.40 7.02
C PRO A 32 -10.81 14.75 6.96
N GLY A 33 -11.62 14.04 7.77
CA GLY A 33 -13.06 14.30 7.87
C GLY A 33 -13.90 13.89 6.66
N ARG A 34 -13.33 13.17 5.69
CA ARG A 34 -14.07 12.57 4.57
C ARG A 34 -14.33 11.10 4.86
N THR A 35 -15.47 10.59 4.42
CA THR A 35 -15.70 9.14 4.46
C THR A 35 -15.03 8.53 3.25
N TYR A 36 -14.26 7.45 3.40
CA TYR A 36 -13.66 6.78 2.26
C TYR A 36 -13.63 5.26 2.46
N GLN A 37 -13.55 4.54 1.34
CA GLN A 37 -13.37 3.10 1.26
C GLN A 37 -12.13 2.82 0.43
N LEU A 38 -11.06 2.41 1.10
CA LEU A 38 -9.83 1.94 0.47
C LEU A 38 -9.85 0.41 0.47
N ASP A 39 -9.67 -0.20 -0.70
CA ASP A 39 -9.57 -1.65 -0.81
C ASP A 39 -8.18 -2.13 -0.35
N ALA A 40 -8.06 -2.41 0.95
CA ALA A 40 -6.82 -2.86 1.58
C ALA A 40 -6.32 -4.21 1.04
N ASP A 41 -7.23 -5.08 0.57
CA ASP A 41 -6.85 -6.37 0.00
C ASP A 41 -6.28 -6.19 -1.42
N ALA A 42 -6.89 -5.33 -2.23
CA ALA A 42 -6.30 -4.91 -3.51
C ALA A 42 -4.94 -4.22 -3.31
N LEU A 43 -4.79 -3.43 -2.24
CA LEU A 43 -3.53 -2.76 -1.90
C LEU A 43 -2.43 -3.77 -1.56
N ARG A 44 -2.74 -4.77 -0.71
CA ARG A 44 -1.81 -5.87 -0.38
C ARG A 44 -1.48 -6.72 -1.61
N ALA A 45 -2.48 -7.04 -2.42
CA ALA A 45 -2.31 -7.87 -3.61
C ALA A 45 -1.49 -7.18 -4.71
N SER A 46 -1.50 -5.85 -4.75
CA SER A 46 -0.76 -5.07 -5.74
C SER A 46 0.67 -4.70 -5.31
N ALA A 47 1.05 -5.04 -4.08
CA ALA A 47 2.37 -4.79 -3.53
C ALA A 47 3.45 -5.42 -4.42
N ARG A 48 4.30 -4.57 -4.98
CA ARG A 48 5.44 -5.00 -5.79
C ARG A 48 6.67 -4.17 -5.46
N GLU A 49 7.84 -4.79 -5.47
CA GLU A 49 9.10 -4.05 -5.31
C GLU A 49 9.41 -3.29 -6.60
N ASP A 50 9.65 -1.98 -6.49
CA ASP A 50 10.00 -1.05 -7.57
C ASP A 50 11.51 -0.70 -7.58
N GLY A 51 12.33 -1.58 -7.00
CA GLY A 51 13.78 -1.40 -6.84
C GLY A 51 14.18 -0.56 -5.63
N GLU A 52 15.45 -0.61 -5.24
CA GLU A 52 16.03 0.23 -4.16
C GLU A 52 15.24 0.22 -2.83
N GLY A 53 14.66 -0.93 -2.47
CA GLY A 53 13.84 -1.09 -1.26
C GLY A 53 12.53 -0.31 -1.28
N VAL A 54 12.09 0.14 -2.47
CA VAL A 54 10.80 0.79 -2.69
C VAL A 54 9.75 -0.27 -2.98
N VAL A 55 8.63 -0.19 -2.29
CA VAL A 55 7.42 -0.96 -2.54
C VAL A 55 6.40 -0.02 -3.18
N PHE A 56 5.96 -0.38 -4.38
CA PHE A 56 4.82 0.23 -5.03
C PHE A 56 3.55 -0.54 -4.66
N LEU A 57 2.50 0.20 -4.31
CA LEU A 57 1.17 -0.29 -3.98
C LEU A 57 0.15 0.53 -4.77
N GLN A 58 -0.93 -0.12 -5.18
CA GLN A 58 -2.08 0.54 -5.80
C GLN A 58 -3.40 -0.09 -5.36
N ALA A 59 -4.42 0.74 -5.13
CA ALA A 59 -5.75 0.23 -4.82
C ALA A 59 -6.86 1.19 -5.24
N PRO A 60 -8.06 0.67 -5.55
CA PRO A 60 -9.25 1.49 -5.64
C PRO A 60 -9.56 2.19 -4.32
N LEU A 61 -9.96 3.46 -4.43
CA LEU A 61 -10.39 4.32 -3.34
C LEU A 61 -11.71 5.00 -3.74
N VAL A 62 -12.74 4.84 -2.91
CA VAL A 62 -14.01 5.53 -3.08
C VAL A 62 -14.18 6.53 -1.95
N ILE A 63 -14.30 7.81 -2.29
CA ILE A 63 -14.52 8.91 -1.34
C ILE A 63 -16.00 9.27 -1.36
N ASP A 64 -16.58 9.44 -0.18
CA ASP A 64 -17.99 9.73 0.10
C ASP A 64 -18.96 8.78 -0.65
N PRO A 65 -18.82 7.45 -0.43
CA PRO A 65 -19.67 6.47 -1.10
C PRO A 65 -21.15 6.72 -0.79
N GLY A 66 -21.98 6.71 -1.83
CA GLY A 66 -23.42 6.94 -1.72
C GLY A 66 -23.85 8.40 -1.55
N MET A 67 -22.92 9.37 -1.59
CA MET A 67 -23.24 10.80 -1.66
C MET A 67 -23.29 11.28 -3.10
N THR A 68 -23.98 12.40 -3.36
CA THR A 68 -23.98 13.08 -4.68
C THR A 68 -22.57 13.49 -5.14
N ILE A 69 -21.63 13.61 -4.19
CA ILE A 69 -20.23 13.97 -4.41
C ILE A 69 -19.28 12.76 -4.40
N GLU A 70 -19.80 11.53 -4.55
CA GLU A 70 -18.97 10.31 -4.61
C GLU A 70 -17.86 10.47 -5.65
N GLN A 71 -16.62 10.18 -5.23
CA GLN A 71 -15.46 10.18 -6.12
C GLN A 71 -14.77 8.83 -6.08
N ARG A 72 -14.57 8.22 -7.25
CA ARG A 72 -13.82 6.97 -7.40
C ARG A 72 -12.48 7.30 -8.00
N GLN A 73 -11.42 6.91 -7.30
CA GLN A 73 -10.04 7.16 -7.70
C GLN A 73 -9.24 5.89 -7.43
N THR A 74 -8.06 5.78 -8.04
CA THR A 74 -7.07 4.77 -7.68
C THR A 74 -5.96 5.47 -6.92
N VAL A 75 -5.65 4.99 -5.72
CA VAL A 75 -4.47 5.45 -5.00
C VAL A 75 -3.25 4.69 -5.52
N GLU A 76 -2.18 5.43 -5.79
CA GLU A 76 -0.85 4.89 -6.05
C GLU A 76 0.09 5.37 -4.96
N CYS A 77 0.91 4.45 -4.45
CA CYS A 77 1.66 4.66 -3.24
C CYS A 77 3.04 4.03 -3.38
N ARG A 78 4.08 4.81 -3.12
CA ARG A 78 5.47 4.36 -3.12
C ARG A 78 6.01 4.53 -1.72
N VAL A 79 6.41 3.42 -1.11
CA VAL A 79 6.89 3.38 0.27
C VAL A 79 8.29 2.78 0.29
N ARG A 80 9.19 3.32 1.11
CA ARG A 80 10.51 2.72 1.38
C ARG A 80 10.65 2.57 2.88
N GLY A 81 10.62 1.33 3.37
CA GLY A 81 10.60 1.06 4.80
C GLY A 81 9.38 1.67 5.48
N SER A 82 9.58 2.68 6.32
CA SER A 82 8.53 3.41 7.04
C SER A 82 8.15 4.74 6.40
N ASP A 83 8.82 5.12 5.30
CA ASP A 83 8.70 6.44 4.69
C ASP A 83 7.89 6.38 3.40
N ILE A 84 6.95 7.31 3.22
CA ILE A 84 6.28 7.53 1.94
C ILE A 84 7.13 8.40 1.03
N ILE A 85 7.43 7.85 -0.14
CA ILE A 85 8.13 8.54 -1.22
C ILE A 85 7.13 9.32 -2.06
N SER A 86 5.99 8.70 -2.38
CA SER A 86 4.96 9.31 -3.21
C SER A 86 3.59 8.74 -2.89
N LEU A 87 2.58 9.60 -2.92
CA LEU A 87 1.17 9.25 -2.79
C LEU A 87 0.41 10.05 -3.84
N ASN A 88 -0.24 9.36 -4.77
CA ASN A 88 -0.98 9.96 -5.86
C ASN A 88 -2.40 9.40 -5.92
N PHE A 89 -3.35 10.24 -6.30
CA PHE A 89 -4.76 9.87 -6.46
C PHE A 89 -5.13 10.07 -7.92
N ILE A 90 -5.35 8.98 -8.64
CA ILE A 90 -5.66 8.97 -10.06
C ILE A 90 -7.18 8.90 -10.23
N TRP A 91 -7.74 9.85 -10.97
CA TRP A 91 -9.16 9.95 -11.31
C TRP A 91 -9.52 9.27 -12.63
#